data_AF-A0A1A3BJQ7-F1
#
_entry.id   AF-A0A1A3BJQ7-F1
#
_cell.length_a   1.000
_cell.length_b   1.000
_cell.length_c   1.000
_cell.angle_alpha   90.00
_cell.angle_beta   90.00
_cell.angle_gamma   90.00
#
_symmetry.space_group_name_H-M   'P 1'
#
loop_
_entity.id
_entity.type
_entity.pdbx_description
1 polymer ?
#
loop_
_entity_poly.entity_id
_entity_poly.type
_entity_poly.pdbx_seq_one_letter_code
_entity_poly.pdbx_strand_id
1 'polypeptide(L)'
;MDDGLVSEIKRGRAARNAKLASLPVGMAGRAALGFGKRLTGKSKDEVNAELMDKAAQQLFTVLGELKGGAMKVGQALSVVEAAIPERYGKPYREALTKLQREAPPLPAAKVHRVLDQQLGTKWRERFESFDDTAIASASIGQVHKAVWSDGREVAVKIQYPGADEALRADLKTMQRMVGVLKQLAPGADVQGVVDELIERTEMELDYRLEADNQRAFAKAYDGDPKFTVPKVVASAPKVVIQEWIEGIPLSQIIREGTQEQRDLMATRLFEFCDDAPRRLEMVHGDAHPGNFMLLPDNKMGVIDFGAVAPMPGGWPVELGQILRYAVDKTYDKLLPTMEKAGFIQKGQQVSIREIDDMLKQYVEPLQVPVFHYRRSWLQRMTALELDRAAGQIKAARQMDIPPKLAIPMRVIASIVAISCQLDAHVDTRRIADEYVPGFADPDAV
;
A
#
# COMPACT_ATOMS: atom_id res chain seq x y z
N MET A 1 -36.00 -13.85 -27.20
CA MET A 1 -34.82 -14.65 -26.84
C MET A 1 -33.78 -13.64 -26.42
N ASP A 2 -33.40 -13.73 -25.15
CA ASP A 2 -32.73 -12.70 -24.36
C ASP A 2 -31.25 -13.06 -24.27
N ASP A 3 -30.40 -12.27 -24.94
CA ASP A 3 -28.95 -12.46 -24.97
C ASP A 3 -28.32 -11.73 -23.77
N GLY A 4 -27.89 -12.52 -22.78
CA GLY A 4 -27.34 -12.10 -21.48
C GLY A 4 -26.01 -11.33 -21.57
N LEU A 5 -26.08 -10.06 -21.99
CA LEU A 5 -24.96 -9.13 -22.03
C LEU A 5 -24.66 -8.54 -20.64
N VAL A 6 -23.38 -8.70 -20.28
CA VAL A 6 -22.53 -7.85 -19.43
C VAL A 6 -23.18 -6.52 -19.01
N SER A 7 -23.18 -6.23 -17.71
CA SER A 7 -23.60 -4.92 -17.19
C SER A 7 -22.73 -3.82 -17.83
N GLU A 8 -23.28 -3.13 -18.83
CA GLU A 8 -22.69 -1.92 -19.39
C GLU A 8 -22.41 -0.94 -18.25
N ILE A 9 -21.17 -0.46 -18.15
CA ILE A 9 -20.87 0.76 -17.40
C ILE A 9 -21.64 1.87 -18.10
N LYS A 10 -22.81 2.22 -17.55
CA LYS A 10 -23.80 3.12 -18.17
C LYS A 10 -23.15 4.40 -18.69
N ARG A 11 -23.01 4.49 -20.02
CA ARG A 11 -22.68 5.69 -20.78
C ARG A 11 -23.92 6.56 -20.86
N GLY A 12 -24.13 7.40 -19.86
CA GLY A 12 -25.25 8.35 -19.85
C GLY A 12 -24.93 9.59 -19.05
N ARG A 13 -24.35 10.60 -19.71
CA ARG A 13 -24.12 11.95 -19.14
C ARG A 13 -25.40 12.54 -18.51
N ALA A 14 -26.57 12.24 -19.07
CA ALA A 14 -27.87 12.75 -18.59
C ALA A 14 -28.38 12.06 -17.30
N ALA A 15 -28.22 10.75 -17.17
CA ALA A 15 -28.69 9.99 -16.00
C ALA A 15 -27.83 10.24 -14.74
N ARG A 16 -26.53 10.52 -14.89
CA ARG A 16 -25.65 10.93 -13.77
C ARG A 16 -25.94 12.37 -13.31
N ASN A 17 -26.20 13.28 -14.25
CA ASN A 17 -26.53 14.67 -13.91
C ASN A 17 -27.86 14.81 -13.17
N ALA A 18 -28.87 13.99 -13.46
CA ALA A 18 -30.14 14.02 -12.73
C ALA A 18 -30.01 13.56 -11.26
N LYS A 19 -29.06 12.66 -10.96
CA LYS A 19 -28.75 12.21 -9.58
C LYS A 19 -27.82 13.18 -8.85
N LEU A 20 -27.02 13.96 -9.57
CA LEU A 20 -26.20 15.07 -9.05
C LEU A 20 -27.03 16.34 -8.79
N ALA A 21 -28.13 16.57 -9.53
CA ALA A 21 -29.03 17.71 -9.33
C ALA A 21 -29.85 17.63 -8.03
N SER A 22 -30.01 16.44 -7.44
CA SER A 22 -30.69 16.26 -6.14
C SER A 22 -29.77 16.44 -4.93
N LEU A 23 -28.44 16.50 -5.11
CA LEU A 23 -27.47 16.72 -4.03
C LEU A 23 -27.45 18.16 -3.49
N PRO A 24 -27.53 19.23 -4.33
CA PRO A 24 -27.65 20.61 -3.85
C PRO A 24 -28.95 20.84 -3.09
N VAL A 25 -30.06 20.23 -3.54
CA VAL A 25 -31.38 20.34 -2.89
C VAL A 25 -31.37 19.64 -1.52
N GLY A 26 -30.68 18.50 -1.41
CA GLY A 26 -30.49 17.78 -0.16
C GLY A 26 -29.59 18.51 0.85
N MET A 27 -28.56 19.23 0.40
CA MET A 27 -27.67 20.00 1.29
C MET A 27 -28.22 21.38 1.67
N ALA A 28 -28.88 22.10 0.76
CA ALA A 28 -29.51 23.39 1.07
C ALA A 28 -30.70 23.25 2.03
N GLY A 29 -31.52 22.20 1.87
CA GLY A 29 -32.58 21.86 2.83
C GLY A 29 -32.06 21.42 4.20
N ARG A 30 -30.82 20.92 4.29
CA ARG A 30 -30.19 20.45 5.53
C ARG A 30 -29.35 21.52 6.25
N ALA A 31 -28.89 22.55 5.56
CA ALA A 31 -28.36 23.74 6.21
C ALA A 31 -29.45 24.44 7.06
N ALA A 32 -30.72 24.42 6.61
CA ALA A 32 -31.86 24.87 7.40
C ALA A 32 -32.12 24.00 8.65
N LEU A 33 -31.91 22.68 8.56
CA LEU A 33 -31.95 21.77 9.72
C LEU A 33 -30.79 21.99 10.71
N GLY A 34 -29.63 22.45 10.22
CA GLY A 34 -28.50 22.85 11.06
C GLY A 34 -28.78 24.09 11.90
N PHE A 35 -29.64 24.99 11.43
CA PHE A 35 -30.17 26.09 12.23
C PHE A 35 -31.22 25.60 13.24
N GLY A 36 -32.05 24.62 12.87
CA GLY A 36 -33.05 23.99 13.76
C GLY A 36 -32.44 23.15 14.90
N LYS A 37 -31.33 22.44 14.66
CA LYS A 37 -30.61 21.68 15.69
C LYS A 37 -29.79 22.54 16.66
N ARG A 38 -29.53 23.81 16.34
CA ARG A 38 -28.94 24.77 17.29
C ARG A 38 -29.88 25.13 18.44
N LEU A 39 -31.17 24.79 18.33
CA LEU A 39 -32.17 24.97 19.39
C LEU A 39 -32.26 23.77 20.36
N THR A 40 -31.56 22.65 20.10
CA THR A 40 -31.67 21.42 20.90
C THR A 40 -30.52 21.18 21.90
N GLY A 41 -29.73 22.21 22.22
CA GLY A 41 -28.78 22.16 23.35
C GLY A 41 -27.51 21.31 23.17
N LYS A 42 -27.22 20.78 21.96
CA LYS A 42 -25.95 20.09 21.69
C LYS A 42 -24.79 21.09 21.53
N SER A 43 -23.62 20.76 22.07
CA SER A 43 -22.44 21.63 22.00
C SER A 43 -21.88 21.73 20.58
N LYS A 44 -21.19 22.84 20.28
CA LYS A 44 -20.59 23.10 18.96
C LYS A 44 -19.58 22.00 18.55
N ASP A 45 -18.92 21.41 19.54
CA ASP A 45 -17.91 20.37 19.35
C ASP A 45 -18.54 18.99 19.06
N GLU A 46 -19.67 18.64 19.70
CA GLU A 46 -20.42 17.42 19.37
C GLU A 46 -21.01 17.45 17.96
N VAL A 47 -21.53 18.61 17.55
CA VAL A 47 -22.08 18.76 16.19
C VAL A 47 -20.96 18.67 15.15
N ASN A 48 -19.79 19.24 15.42
CA ASN A 48 -18.63 19.12 14.54
C ASN A 48 -18.06 17.69 14.50
N ALA A 49 -18.02 16.98 15.64
CA ALA A 49 -17.58 15.59 15.71
C ALA A 49 -18.53 14.65 14.93
N GLU A 50 -19.85 14.79 15.08
CA GLU A 50 -20.84 14.03 14.29
C GLU A 50 -20.72 14.33 12.79
N LEU A 51 -20.39 15.57 12.41
CA LEU A 51 -20.19 15.96 11.00
C LEU A 51 -18.89 15.40 10.42
N MET A 52 -17.81 15.38 11.20
CA MET A 52 -16.51 14.80 10.82
C MET A 52 -16.63 13.27 10.68
N ASP A 53 -17.30 12.60 11.61
CA ASP A 53 -17.51 11.14 11.59
C ASP A 53 -18.37 10.72 10.38
N LYS A 54 -19.41 11.50 10.07
CA LYS A 54 -20.20 11.30 8.84
C LYS A 54 -19.42 11.61 7.57
N ALA A 55 -18.56 12.63 7.57
CA ALA A 55 -17.69 12.93 6.45
C ALA A 55 -16.66 11.80 6.22
N ALA A 56 -16.10 11.24 7.29
CA ALA A 56 -15.21 10.09 7.23
C ALA A 56 -15.92 8.84 6.72
N GLN A 57 -17.12 8.52 7.23
CA GLN A 57 -17.93 7.41 6.72
C GLN A 57 -18.31 7.60 5.25
N GLN A 58 -18.62 8.82 4.82
CA GLN A 58 -18.88 9.12 3.41
C GLN A 58 -17.62 8.98 2.56
N LEU A 59 -16.45 9.40 3.05
CA LEU A 59 -15.17 9.18 2.38
C LEU A 59 -14.88 7.67 2.24
N PHE A 60 -15.04 6.88 3.31
CA PHE A 60 -14.88 5.43 3.27
C PHE A 60 -15.89 4.74 2.34
N THR A 61 -17.13 5.22 2.29
CA THR A 61 -18.16 4.71 1.37
C THR A 61 -17.78 5.01 -0.08
N VAL A 62 -17.33 6.24 -0.37
CA VAL A 62 -16.85 6.63 -1.71
C VAL A 62 -15.62 5.79 -2.10
N LEU A 63 -14.64 5.62 -1.20
CA LEU A 63 -13.47 4.77 -1.44
C LEU A 63 -13.86 3.31 -1.73
N GLY A 64 -14.93 2.81 -1.11
CA GLY A 64 -15.48 1.46 -1.34
C GLY A 64 -16.22 1.29 -2.68
N GLU A 65 -16.67 2.36 -3.33
CA GLU A 65 -17.37 2.32 -4.62
C GLU A 65 -16.41 2.40 -5.83
N LEU A 66 -15.14 2.76 -5.60
CA LEU A 66 -14.12 2.98 -6.65
C LEU A 66 -13.47 1.67 -7.11
N LYS A 67 -14.01 0.96 -8.09
CA LYS A 67 -13.48 -0.38 -8.49
C LYS A 67 -11.96 -0.49 -8.77
N GLY A 68 -11.27 0.58 -9.20
CA GLY A 68 -9.81 0.60 -9.42
C GLY A 68 -9.00 0.99 -8.17
N GLY A 69 -9.27 2.19 -7.62
CA GLY A 69 -8.62 2.64 -6.38
C GLY A 69 -8.94 1.76 -5.16
N ALA A 70 -10.10 1.10 -5.16
CA ALA A 70 -10.50 0.16 -4.12
C ALA A 70 -9.66 -1.11 -4.10
N MET A 71 -9.02 -1.52 -5.20
CA MET A 71 -8.14 -2.69 -5.17
C MET A 71 -6.81 -2.36 -4.46
N LYS A 72 -6.21 -1.19 -4.67
CA LYS A 72 -5.07 -0.69 -3.87
C LYS A 72 -5.44 -0.38 -2.42
N VAL A 73 -6.62 0.19 -2.18
CA VAL A 73 -7.15 0.30 -0.80
C VAL A 73 -7.33 -1.09 -0.20
N GLY A 74 -7.80 -2.08 -0.96
CA GLY A 74 -7.86 -3.48 -0.56
C GLY A 74 -6.50 -4.06 -0.23
N GLN A 75 -5.46 -3.77 -1.01
CA GLN A 75 -4.07 -4.20 -0.75
C GLN A 75 -3.51 -3.54 0.54
N ALA A 76 -3.71 -2.24 0.70
CA ALA A 76 -3.33 -1.49 1.90
C ALA A 76 -4.13 -1.95 3.15
N LEU A 77 -5.39 -2.34 2.98
CA LEU A 77 -6.24 -2.86 4.05
C LEU A 77 -6.04 -4.37 4.31
N SER A 78 -5.50 -5.14 3.37
CA SER A 78 -5.07 -6.53 3.59
C SER A 78 -3.90 -6.62 4.57
N VAL A 79 -3.07 -5.57 4.65
CA VAL A 79 -2.07 -5.40 5.72
C VAL A 79 -2.77 -5.26 7.09
N VAL A 80 -3.88 -4.53 7.14
CA VAL A 80 -4.70 -4.35 8.35
C VAL A 80 -5.47 -5.62 8.71
N GLU A 81 -5.80 -6.48 7.75
CA GLU A 81 -6.52 -7.75 7.99
C GLU A 81 -5.83 -8.63 9.05
N ALA A 82 -4.49 -8.70 9.03
CA ALA A 82 -3.72 -9.48 9.99
C ALA A 82 -3.82 -8.94 11.43
N ALA A 83 -4.12 -7.65 11.58
CA ALA A 83 -4.27 -6.95 12.85
C ALA A 83 -5.71 -6.99 13.39
N ILE A 84 -6.71 -7.36 12.58
CA ILE A 84 -8.12 -7.33 12.98
C ILE A 84 -8.47 -8.54 13.88
N PRO A 85 -9.06 -8.30 15.08
CA PRO A 85 -9.55 -9.38 15.94
C PRO A 85 -10.56 -10.27 15.23
N GLU A 86 -10.46 -11.59 15.45
CA GLU A 86 -11.19 -12.61 14.70
C GLU A 86 -12.73 -12.43 14.70
N ARG A 87 -13.26 -11.84 15.78
CA ARG A 87 -14.69 -11.48 15.94
C ARG A 87 -15.22 -10.45 14.93
N TYR A 88 -14.36 -9.60 14.37
CA TYR A 88 -14.70 -8.63 13.32
C TYR A 88 -14.11 -9.02 11.95
N GLY A 89 -13.23 -10.02 11.93
CA GLY A 89 -12.46 -10.40 10.75
C GLY A 89 -13.31 -10.97 9.63
N LYS A 90 -14.40 -11.71 9.91
CA LYS A 90 -15.17 -12.39 8.85
C LYS A 90 -15.97 -11.43 7.96
N PRO A 91 -16.80 -10.48 8.48
CA PRO A 91 -17.49 -9.51 7.63
C PRO A 91 -16.54 -8.56 6.89
N TYR A 92 -15.41 -8.19 7.53
CA TYR A 92 -14.41 -7.31 6.95
C TYR A 92 -13.60 -8.00 5.83
N ARG A 93 -13.19 -9.26 6.05
CA ARG A 93 -12.59 -10.12 5.00
C ARG A 93 -13.54 -10.31 3.83
N GLU A 94 -14.82 -10.56 4.10
CA GLU A 94 -15.82 -10.72 3.03
C GLU A 94 -15.99 -9.43 2.21
N ALA A 95 -15.96 -8.25 2.86
CA ALA A 95 -16.00 -6.96 2.19
C ALA A 95 -14.73 -6.67 1.37
N LEU A 96 -13.54 -6.92 1.92
CA LEU A 96 -12.25 -6.79 1.23
C LEU A 96 -12.13 -7.77 0.05
N THR A 97 -12.53 -9.02 0.25
CA THR A 97 -12.58 -10.05 -0.81
C THR A 97 -13.54 -9.63 -1.93
N LYS A 98 -14.67 -9.00 -1.59
CA LYS A 98 -15.61 -8.46 -2.58
C LYS A 98 -15.06 -7.24 -3.30
N LEU A 99 -14.23 -6.44 -2.64
CA LEU A 99 -13.50 -5.30 -3.20
C LEU A 99 -12.38 -5.75 -4.16
N GLN A 100 -11.71 -6.85 -3.82
CA GLN A 100 -10.66 -7.53 -4.59
C GLN A 100 -11.21 -8.53 -5.62
N ARG A 101 -12.54 -8.69 -5.73
CA ARG A 101 -13.11 -9.60 -6.74
C ARG A 101 -12.68 -9.13 -8.11
N GLU A 102 -11.98 -10.02 -8.81
CA GLU A 102 -11.46 -9.81 -10.15
C GLU A 102 -12.54 -9.19 -11.05
N ALA A 103 -12.19 -8.07 -11.69
CA ALA A 103 -13.02 -7.57 -12.75
C ALA A 103 -13.03 -8.64 -13.86
N PRO A 104 -14.20 -8.90 -14.49
CA PRO A 104 -14.25 -9.88 -15.58
C PRO A 104 -13.25 -9.49 -16.67
N PRO A 105 -12.52 -10.46 -17.25
CA PRO A 105 -11.49 -10.17 -18.23
C PRO A 105 -12.09 -9.46 -19.45
N LEU A 106 -11.35 -8.51 -20.00
CA LEU A 106 -11.73 -7.82 -21.22
C LEU A 106 -11.85 -8.84 -22.37
N PRO A 107 -12.85 -8.68 -23.25
CA PRO A 107 -12.86 -9.38 -24.52
C PRO A 107 -11.61 -9.05 -25.35
N ALA A 108 -11.08 -10.03 -26.08
CA ALA A 108 -9.87 -9.90 -26.91
C ALA A 108 -9.89 -8.65 -27.81
N ALA A 109 -11.03 -8.33 -28.44
CA ALA A 109 -11.15 -7.13 -29.28
C ALA A 109 -10.87 -5.81 -28.54
N LYS A 110 -11.19 -5.72 -27.23
CA LYS A 110 -10.88 -4.55 -26.40
C LYS A 110 -9.40 -4.52 -26.02
N VAL A 111 -8.82 -5.69 -25.73
CA VAL A 111 -7.39 -5.85 -25.48
C VAL A 111 -6.58 -5.36 -26.69
N HIS A 112 -6.90 -5.87 -27.87
CA HIS A 112 -6.23 -5.47 -29.13
C HIS A 112 -6.37 -3.98 -29.40
N ARG A 113 -7.53 -3.39 -29.09
CA ARG A 113 -7.73 -1.95 -29.27
C ARG A 113 -6.82 -1.10 -28.38
N VAL A 114 -6.56 -1.53 -27.15
CA VAL A 114 -5.59 -0.85 -26.27
C VAL A 114 -4.18 -1.00 -26.83
N LEU A 115 -3.80 -2.21 -27.27
CA LEU A 115 -2.50 -2.45 -27.91
C LEU A 115 -2.30 -1.60 -29.18
N ASP A 116 -3.33 -1.47 -30.03
CA ASP A 116 -3.30 -0.60 -31.21
C ASP A 116 -2.97 0.86 -30.85
N GLN A 117 -3.55 1.35 -29.75
CA GLN A 117 -3.38 2.73 -29.29
C GLN A 117 -2.01 2.97 -28.66
N GLN A 118 -1.44 1.98 -27.99
CA GLN A 118 -0.20 2.13 -27.23
C GLN A 118 1.04 1.73 -28.04
N LEU A 119 0.93 0.73 -28.90
CA LEU A 119 2.03 0.13 -29.64
C LEU A 119 1.87 0.25 -31.17
N GLY A 120 0.78 0.86 -31.64
CA GLY A 120 0.42 0.98 -33.05
C GLY A 120 -0.39 -0.22 -33.57
N THR A 121 -1.12 -0.04 -34.68
CA THR A 121 -1.98 -1.09 -35.28
C THR A 121 -1.22 -2.32 -35.77
N LYS A 122 0.11 -2.21 -35.87
CA LYS A 122 1.04 -3.29 -36.23
C LYS A 122 1.71 -3.93 -35.01
N TRP A 123 1.17 -3.76 -33.80
CA TRP A 123 1.79 -4.28 -32.56
C TRP A 123 2.11 -5.77 -32.62
N ARG A 124 1.34 -6.56 -33.37
CA ARG A 124 1.59 -7.99 -33.59
C ARG A 124 2.95 -8.29 -34.21
N GLU A 125 3.51 -7.38 -35.02
CA GLU A 125 4.87 -7.52 -35.60
C GLU A 125 5.97 -7.51 -34.52
N ARG A 126 5.67 -7.06 -33.29
CA ARG A 126 6.60 -7.06 -32.16
C ARG A 126 6.59 -8.36 -31.34
N PHE A 127 5.65 -9.25 -31.62
CA PHE A 127 5.48 -10.53 -30.91
C PHE A 127 5.59 -11.68 -31.89
N GLU A 128 6.14 -12.80 -31.42
CA GLU A 128 6.03 -14.08 -32.13
C GLU A 128 4.63 -14.68 -31.91
N SER A 129 4.12 -14.61 -30.67
CA SER A 129 2.77 -15.03 -30.32
C SER A 129 2.21 -14.22 -29.15
N PHE A 130 0.88 -14.16 -29.03
CA PHE A 130 0.18 -13.46 -27.96
C PHE A 130 -1.07 -14.26 -27.56
N ASP A 131 -1.23 -14.57 -26.27
CA ASP A 131 -2.42 -15.26 -25.77
C ASP A 131 -3.54 -14.24 -25.47
N ASP A 132 -4.67 -14.38 -26.16
CA ASP A 132 -5.84 -13.52 -25.96
C ASP A 132 -6.55 -13.78 -24.63
N THR A 133 -6.24 -14.89 -23.95
CA THR A 133 -6.75 -15.21 -22.62
C THR A 133 -5.88 -14.55 -21.57
N ALA A 134 -6.48 -13.73 -20.71
CA ALA A 134 -5.77 -13.15 -19.58
C ALA A 134 -5.45 -14.24 -18.54
N ILE A 135 -4.22 -14.21 -18.03
CA ILE A 135 -3.72 -15.16 -17.02
C ILE A 135 -3.90 -14.63 -15.59
N ALA A 136 -4.03 -13.31 -15.43
CA ALA A 136 -4.20 -12.67 -14.14
C ALA A 136 -4.87 -11.29 -14.27
N SER A 137 -5.51 -10.84 -13.19
CA SER A 137 -6.00 -9.48 -13.03
C SER A 137 -4.98 -8.60 -12.30
N ALA A 138 -4.93 -7.31 -12.63
CA ALA A 138 -4.10 -6.27 -11.98
C ALA A 138 -4.98 -5.11 -11.49
N SER A 139 -4.43 -4.19 -10.65
CA SER A 139 -5.15 -3.07 -9.99
C SER A 139 -6.23 -2.41 -10.87
N ILE A 140 -5.83 -2.01 -12.08
CA ILE A 140 -6.70 -1.37 -13.07
C ILE A 140 -6.51 -1.98 -14.48
N GLY A 141 -6.16 -3.26 -14.56
CA GLY A 141 -5.83 -3.91 -15.82
C GLY A 141 -5.81 -5.43 -15.75
N GLN A 142 -5.28 -6.07 -16.78
CA GLN A 142 -5.10 -7.52 -16.84
C GLN A 142 -3.77 -7.87 -17.48
N VAL A 143 -3.27 -9.07 -17.19
CA VAL A 143 -1.97 -9.56 -17.66
C VAL A 143 -2.18 -10.71 -18.63
N HIS A 144 -1.45 -10.68 -19.75
CA HIS A 144 -1.40 -11.73 -20.76
C HIS A 144 -0.01 -12.33 -20.84
N LYS A 145 0.06 -13.62 -21.19
CA LYS A 145 1.32 -14.27 -21.58
C LYS A 145 1.53 -14.11 -23.08
N ALA A 146 2.77 -13.84 -23.49
CA ALA A 146 3.14 -13.72 -24.90
C ALA A 146 4.59 -14.14 -25.12
N VAL A 147 4.98 -14.29 -26.38
CA VAL A 147 6.37 -14.49 -26.80
C VAL A 147 6.80 -13.28 -27.61
N TRP A 148 7.87 -12.62 -27.18
CA TRP A 148 8.42 -11.44 -27.84
C TRP A 148 9.11 -11.80 -29.15
N SER A 149 9.36 -10.83 -30.04
CA SER A 149 9.98 -11.07 -31.35
C SER A 149 11.39 -11.68 -31.31
N ASP A 150 12.05 -11.68 -30.14
CA ASP A 150 13.35 -12.30 -29.92
C ASP A 150 13.27 -13.69 -29.23
N GLY A 151 12.06 -14.24 -29.10
CA GLY A 151 11.80 -15.56 -28.54
C GLY A 151 11.64 -15.60 -27.01
N ARG A 152 11.81 -14.47 -26.30
CA ARG A 152 11.60 -14.44 -24.84
C ARG A 152 10.11 -14.50 -24.48
N GLU A 153 9.76 -15.29 -23.47
CA GLU A 153 8.43 -15.22 -22.86
C GLU A 153 8.29 -13.90 -22.08
N VAL A 154 7.13 -13.25 -22.20
CA VAL A 154 6.84 -11.96 -21.57
C VAL A 154 5.46 -11.92 -20.93
N ALA A 155 5.35 -11.17 -19.83
CA ALA A 155 4.09 -10.72 -19.26
C ALA A 155 3.71 -9.36 -19.86
N VAL A 156 2.51 -9.26 -20.43
CA VAL A 156 1.96 -8.03 -21.02
C VAL A 156 0.82 -7.52 -20.14
N LYS A 157 1.08 -6.48 -19.34
CA LYS A 157 0.08 -5.82 -18.49
C LYS A 157 -0.62 -4.73 -19.27
N ILE A 158 -1.95 -4.81 -19.37
CA ILE A 158 -2.80 -3.96 -20.20
C ILE A 158 -3.85 -3.30 -19.32
N GLN A 159 -3.87 -1.96 -19.30
CA GLN A 159 -4.81 -1.19 -18.51
C GLN A 159 -6.23 -1.29 -19.09
N TYR A 160 -7.25 -1.34 -18.23
CA TYR A 160 -8.64 -1.34 -18.67
C TYR A 160 -9.01 -0.05 -19.41
N PRO A 161 -9.66 -0.14 -20.59
CA PRO A 161 -10.09 1.05 -21.32
C PRO A 161 -11.12 1.85 -20.50
N GLY A 162 -10.86 3.14 -20.32
CA GLY A 162 -11.72 4.04 -19.53
C GLY A 162 -11.39 4.09 -18.03
N ALA A 163 -10.41 3.31 -17.54
CA ALA A 163 -9.90 3.45 -16.17
C ALA A 163 -9.38 4.87 -15.93
N ASP A 164 -8.61 5.41 -16.88
CA ASP A 164 -8.09 6.78 -16.89
C ASP A 164 -9.17 7.86 -16.74
N GLU A 165 -10.22 7.84 -17.58
CA GLU A 165 -11.31 8.82 -17.48
C GLU A 165 -12.11 8.67 -16.18
N ALA A 166 -12.32 7.45 -15.70
CA ALA A 166 -13.04 7.17 -14.46
C ALA A 166 -12.26 7.69 -13.25
N LEU A 167 -10.99 7.28 -13.09
CA LEU A 167 -10.12 7.70 -12.00
C LEU A 167 -9.95 9.22 -11.98
N ARG A 168 -9.72 9.87 -13.13
CA ARG A 168 -9.60 11.34 -13.19
C ARG A 168 -10.91 12.06 -12.82
N ALA A 169 -12.06 11.50 -13.19
CA ALA A 169 -13.36 12.06 -12.80
C ALA A 169 -13.61 11.94 -11.29
N ASP A 170 -13.20 10.81 -10.70
CA ASP A 170 -13.31 10.56 -9.26
C ASP A 170 -12.37 11.47 -8.47
N LEU A 171 -11.11 11.64 -8.90
CA LEU A 171 -10.17 12.63 -8.36
C LEU A 171 -10.75 14.04 -8.37
N LYS A 172 -11.32 14.48 -9.50
CA LYS A 172 -11.91 15.80 -9.64
C LYS A 172 -13.11 15.99 -8.69
N THR A 173 -13.82 14.91 -8.41
CA THR A 173 -14.93 14.92 -7.45
C THR A 173 -14.41 15.04 -6.02
N MET A 174 -13.36 14.29 -5.67
CA MET A 174 -12.70 14.38 -4.36
C MET A 174 -12.12 15.79 -4.13
N GLN A 175 -11.39 16.36 -5.10
CA GLN A 175 -10.87 17.73 -5.03
C GLN A 175 -11.96 18.78 -4.73
N ARG A 176 -13.17 18.61 -5.28
CA ARG A 176 -14.30 19.50 -5.01
C ARG A 176 -14.85 19.33 -3.59
N MET A 177 -14.90 18.10 -3.08
CA MET A 177 -15.33 17.83 -1.70
C MET A 177 -14.36 18.42 -0.67
N VAL A 178 -13.08 18.50 -1.00
CA VAL A 178 -12.02 19.02 -0.12
C VAL A 178 -12.20 20.50 0.17
N GLY A 179 -12.57 21.29 -0.85
CA GLY A 179 -12.93 22.69 -0.64
C GLY A 179 -14.09 22.87 0.35
N VAL A 180 -15.05 21.93 0.36
CA VAL A 180 -16.18 21.93 1.31
C VAL A 180 -15.73 21.48 2.71
N LEU A 181 -14.92 20.41 2.81
CA LEU A 181 -14.39 19.91 4.08
C LEU A 181 -13.48 20.93 4.78
N LYS A 182 -12.67 21.67 4.02
CA LYS A 182 -11.81 22.76 4.52
C LYS A 182 -12.62 23.89 5.16
N GLN A 183 -13.83 24.16 4.66
CA GLN A 183 -14.74 25.17 5.23
C GLN A 183 -15.46 24.69 6.49
N LEU A 184 -15.69 23.38 6.61
CA LEU A 184 -16.41 22.77 7.73
C LEU A 184 -15.51 22.36 8.90
N ALA A 185 -14.22 22.12 8.66
CA ALA A 185 -13.24 21.74 9.68
C ALA A 185 -11.95 22.59 9.61
N PRO A 186 -11.97 23.83 10.15
CA PRO A 186 -10.78 24.66 10.24
C PRO A 186 -9.70 23.97 11.09
N GLY A 187 -8.54 23.68 10.51
CA GLY A 187 -7.38 23.09 11.19
C GLY A 187 -7.08 21.62 10.85
N ALA A 188 -7.89 20.95 10.04
CA ALA A 188 -7.55 19.64 9.49
C ALA A 188 -6.68 19.81 8.22
N ASP A 189 -5.57 19.06 8.11
CA ASP A 189 -4.76 19.02 6.89
C ASP A 189 -5.42 18.13 5.82
N VAL A 190 -6.56 18.60 5.31
CA VAL A 190 -7.29 17.91 4.25
C VAL A 190 -6.59 18.09 2.89
N GLN A 191 -5.71 19.09 2.76
CA GLN A 191 -5.03 19.37 1.50
C GLN A 191 -3.92 18.34 1.22
N GLY A 192 -3.06 18.05 2.21
CA GLY A 192 -1.99 17.07 2.05
C GLY A 192 -2.50 15.66 1.69
N VAL A 193 -3.61 15.24 2.30
CA VAL A 193 -4.26 13.96 1.98
C VAL A 193 -4.70 13.88 0.52
N VAL A 194 -5.11 15.00 -0.06
CA VAL A 194 -5.69 15.04 -1.41
C VAL A 194 -4.62 15.10 -2.46
N ASP A 195 -3.58 15.88 -2.20
CA ASP A 195 -2.40 15.94 -3.05
C ASP A 195 -1.75 14.54 -3.14
N GLU A 196 -1.62 13.82 -2.01
CA GLU A 196 -1.19 12.41 -1.96
C GLU A 196 -2.12 11.49 -2.78
N LEU A 197 -3.45 11.63 -2.66
CA LEU A 197 -4.41 10.81 -3.42
C LEU A 197 -4.32 11.07 -4.93
N ILE A 198 -4.10 12.32 -5.34
CA ILE A 198 -3.91 12.70 -6.75
C ILE A 198 -2.62 12.07 -7.27
N GLU A 199 -1.52 12.26 -6.55
CA GLU A 199 -0.20 11.73 -6.93
C GLU A 199 -0.25 10.21 -7.08
N ARG A 200 -0.82 9.51 -6.10
CA ARG A 200 -1.00 8.03 -6.16
C ARG A 200 -1.85 7.59 -7.34
N THR A 201 -2.90 8.35 -7.67
CA THR A 201 -3.77 8.00 -8.78
C THR A 201 -3.10 8.25 -10.12
N GLU A 202 -2.30 9.31 -10.26
CA GLU A 202 -1.54 9.57 -11.47
C GLU A 202 -0.46 8.48 -11.68
N MET A 203 0.19 8.03 -10.60
CA MET A 203 1.12 6.88 -10.64
C MET A 203 0.45 5.58 -11.12
N GLU A 204 -0.84 5.38 -10.83
CA GLU A 204 -1.59 4.22 -11.32
C GLU A 204 -1.90 4.29 -12.81
N LEU A 205 -2.06 5.50 -13.36
CA LEU A 205 -2.55 5.70 -14.72
C LEU A 205 -1.46 5.63 -15.79
N ASP A 206 -0.20 5.87 -15.42
CA ASP A 206 0.95 5.87 -16.32
C ASP A 206 1.95 4.76 -15.98
N TYR A 207 1.84 3.62 -16.67
CA TYR A 207 2.73 2.47 -16.47
C TYR A 207 4.20 2.73 -16.83
N ARG A 208 4.54 3.89 -17.42
CA ARG A 208 5.94 4.25 -17.66
C ARG A 208 6.66 4.55 -16.35
N LEU A 209 5.97 5.14 -15.37
CA LEU A 209 6.55 5.46 -14.06
C LEU A 209 6.97 4.18 -13.33
N GLU A 210 6.06 3.21 -13.25
CA GLU A 210 6.37 1.89 -12.70
C GLU A 210 7.47 1.17 -13.49
N ALA A 211 7.46 1.25 -14.82
CA ALA A 211 8.49 0.65 -15.65
C ALA A 211 9.89 1.26 -15.40
N ASP A 212 9.98 2.56 -15.16
CA ASP A 212 11.24 3.23 -14.83
C ASP A 212 11.76 2.82 -13.46
N ASN A 213 10.89 2.72 -12.46
CA ASN A 213 11.22 2.16 -11.16
C ASN A 213 11.74 0.72 -11.30
N GLN A 214 11.01 -0.12 -12.03
CA GLN A 214 11.41 -1.51 -12.28
C GLN A 214 12.75 -1.61 -13.01
N ARG A 215 13.05 -0.75 -13.98
CA ARG A 215 14.37 -0.73 -14.65
C ARG A 215 15.50 -0.48 -13.66
N ALA A 216 15.31 0.42 -12.70
CA ALA A 216 16.32 0.69 -11.69
C ALA A 216 16.54 -0.53 -10.78
N PHE A 217 15.47 -1.17 -10.31
CA PHE A 217 15.56 -2.41 -9.51
C PHE A 217 16.15 -3.57 -10.32
N ALA A 218 15.72 -3.78 -11.57
CA ALA A 218 16.25 -4.82 -12.45
C ALA A 218 17.76 -4.67 -12.68
N LYS A 219 18.24 -3.43 -12.83
CA LYS A 219 19.67 -3.14 -12.94
C LYS A 219 20.41 -3.41 -11.62
N ALA A 220 19.84 -3.00 -10.49
CA ALA A 220 20.47 -3.13 -9.17
C ALA A 220 20.59 -4.59 -8.71
N TYR A 221 19.65 -5.43 -9.09
CA TYR A 221 19.56 -6.85 -8.71
C TYR A 221 19.93 -7.82 -9.86
N ASP A 222 20.55 -7.34 -10.94
CA ASP A 222 20.99 -8.20 -12.05
C ASP A 222 22.05 -9.20 -11.56
N GLY A 223 21.72 -10.50 -11.64
CA GLY A 223 22.59 -11.57 -11.16
C GLY A 223 22.61 -11.78 -9.64
N ASP A 224 21.71 -11.14 -8.89
CA ASP A 224 21.65 -11.29 -7.43
C ASP A 224 21.36 -12.76 -7.02
N PRO A 225 22.03 -13.30 -5.99
CA PRO A 225 21.85 -14.69 -5.58
C PRO A 225 20.52 -14.96 -4.85
N LYS A 226 19.84 -13.93 -4.35
CA LYS A 226 18.62 -14.04 -3.53
C LYS A 226 17.37 -13.49 -4.23
N PHE A 227 17.54 -12.55 -5.15
CA PHE A 227 16.42 -11.81 -5.76
C PHE A 227 16.45 -11.89 -7.29
N THR A 228 15.27 -11.91 -7.88
CA THR A 228 15.09 -11.81 -9.33
C THR A 228 14.07 -10.71 -9.63
N VAL A 229 14.48 -9.72 -10.42
CA VAL A 229 13.60 -8.68 -10.93
C VAL A 229 13.58 -8.79 -12.46
N PRO A 230 12.41 -9.06 -13.09
CA PRO A 230 12.33 -9.23 -14.53
C PRO A 230 12.67 -7.92 -15.25
N LYS A 231 13.34 -8.00 -16.41
CA LYS A 231 13.68 -6.80 -17.17
C LYS A 231 12.45 -6.27 -17.91
N VAL A 232 12.34 -4.95 -17.98
CA VAL A 232 11.31 -4.29 -18.80
C VAL A 232 11.70 -4.40 -20.27
N VAL A 233 10.82 -5.00 -21.08
CA VAL A 233 10.99 -5.17 -22.54
C VAL A 233 10.45 -3.95 -23.29
N ALA A 234 9.28 -3.45 -22.89
CA ALA A 234 8.69 -2.24 -23.46
C ALA A 234 7.75 -1.56 -22.46
N SER A 235 7.59 -0.25 -22.57
CA SER A 235 6.68 0.53 -21.71
C SER A 235 5.97 1.62 -22.49
N ALA A 236 4.67 1.73 -22.28
CA ALA A 236 3.79 2.79 -22.77
C ALA A 236 2.81 3.17 -21.64
N PRO A 237 2.10 4.31 -21.72
CA PRO A 237 1.23 4.75 -20.63
C PRO A 237 0.24 3.72 -20.13
N LYS A 238 -0.33 2.90 -21.04
CA LYS A 238 -1.40 1.93 -20.71
C LYS A 238 -1.01 0.47 -20.98
N VAL A 239 0.24 0.21 -21.38
CA VAL A 239 0.78 -1.14 -21.63
C VAL A 239 2.22 -1.20 -21.15
N VAL A 240 2.54 -2.16 -20.29
CA VAL A 240 3.93 -2.49 -19.91
C VAL A 240 4.20 -3.97 -20.17
N ILE A 241 5.39 -4.25 -20.68
CA ILE A 241 5.85 -5.58 -21.07
C ILE A 241 7.15 -5.86 -20.33
N GLN A 242 7.18 -6.96 -19.58
CA GLN A 242 8.34 -7.41 -18.82
C GLN A 242 8.61 -8.89 -19.09
N GLU A 243 9.84 -9.34 -18.81
CA GLU A 243 10.19 -10.75 -18.90
C GLU A 243 9.27 -11.62 -18.03
N TRP A 244 8.88 -12.79 -18.55
CA TRP A 244 8.11 -13.77 -17.80
C TRP A 244 9.01 -14.46 -16.76
N ILE A 245 8.53 -14.52 -15.52
CA ILE A 245 9.12 -15.37 -14.48
C ILE A 245 8.01 -16.22 -13.86
N GLU A 246 8.35 -17.44 -13.48
CA GLU A 246 7.41 -18.41 -12.93
C GLU A 246 7.88 -18.91 -11.58
N GLY A 247 6.96 -18.96 -10.63
CA GLY A 247 7.22 -19.35 -9.25
C GLY A 247 5.92 -19.51 -8.47
N ILE A 248 6.04 -19.90 -7.21
CA ILE A 248 4.91 -20.06 -6.29
C ILE A 248 4.52 -18.68 -5.76
N PRO A 249 3.31 -18.15 -6.03
CA PRO A 249 2.90 -16.83 -5.55
C PRO A 249 2.94 -16.78 -4.02
N LEU A 250 3.37 -15.65 -3.44
CA LEU A 250 3.44 -15.52 -1.98
C LEU A 250 2.06 -15.68 -1.32
N SER A 251 0.98 -15.28 -2.01
CA SER A 251 -0.39 -15.50 -1.54
C SER A 251 -0.76 -16.98 -1.41
N GLN A 252 -0.20 -17.85 -2.26
CA GLN A 252 -0.36 -19.30 -2.14
C GLN A 252 0.48 -19.85 -0.98
N ILE A 253 1.72 -19.35 -0.80
CA ILE A 253 2.57 -19.74 0.34
C ILE A 253 1.90 -19.36 1.67
N ILE A 254 1.27 -18.19 1.76
CA ILE A 254 0.49 -17.78 2.94
C ILE A 254 -0.60 -18.81 3.28
N ARG A 255 -1.32 -19.34 2.28
CA ARG A 255 -2.42 -20.29 2.51
C ARG A 255 -1.96 -21.71 2.77
N GLU A 256 -1.00 -22.19 1.98
CA GLU A 256 -0.73 -23.63 1.81
C GLU A 256 0.77 -23.97 1.80
N GLY A 257 1.66 -22.98 1.93
CA GLY A 257 3.11 -23.21 1.89
C GLY A 257 3.64 -23.97 3.10
N THR A 258 4.79 -24.63 2.94
CA THR A 258 5.53 -25.26 4.05
C THR A 258 6.15 -24.22 4.96
N GLN A 259 6.57 -24.62 6.17
CA GLN A 259 7.22 -23.70 7.10
C GLN A 259 8.51 -23.11 6.51
N GLU A 260 9.29 -23.93 5.80
CA GLU A 260 10.53 -23.51 5.15
C GLU A 260 10.29 -22.45 4.08
N GLN A 261 9.22 -22.58 3.30
CA GLN A 261 8.84 -21.58 2.30
C GLN A 261 8.40 -20.27 2.96
N ARG A 262 7.65 -20.35 4.06
CA ARG A 262 7.17 -19.18 4.83
C ARG A 262 8.34 -18.41 5.43
N ASP A 263 9.24 -19.12 6.10
CA ASP A 263 10.44 -18.57 6.75
C ASP A 263 11.39 -17.94 5.73
N LEU A 264 11.64 -18.65 4.62
CA LEU A 264 12.48 -18.15 3.53
C LEU A 264 11.90 -16.87 2.92
N MET A 265 10.62 -16.87 2.54
CA MET A 265 10.03 -15.70 1.88
C MET A 265 9.90 -14.49 2.80
N ALA A 266 9.58 -14.68 4.09
CA ALA A 266 9.58 -13.60 5.05
C ALA A 266 11.00 -13.04 5.26
N THR A 267 12.00 -13.91 5.38
CA THR A 267 13.42 -13.51 5.47
C THR A 267 13.84 -12.69 4.25
N ARG A 268 13.50 -13.16 3.04
CA ARG A 268 13.79 -12.44 1.78
C ARG A 268 13.07 -11.10 1.69
N LEU A 269 11.84 -11.01 2.21
CA LEU A 269 11.08 -9.76 2.22
C LEU A 269 11.75 -8.69 3.10
N PHE A 270 12.20 -9.05 4.30
CA PHE A 270 12.98 -8.15 5.16
C PHE A 270 14.31 -7.77 4.50
N GLU A 271 15.09 -8.75 4.02
CA GLU A 271 16.37 -8.48 3.37
C GLU A 271 16.22 -7.56 2.15
N PHE A 272 15.22 -7.78 1.29
CA PHE A 272 14.98 -6.95 0.11
C PHE A 272 14.61 -5.51 0.48
N CYS A 273 13.74 -5.36 1.49
CA CYS A 273 13.34 -4.05 1.98
C CYS A 273 14.52 -3.27 2.57
N ASP A 274 15.37 -3.94 3.35
CA ASP A 274 16.45 -3.26 4.03
C ASP A 274 17.65 -2.99 3.10
N ASP A 275 17.90 -3.88 2.13
CA ASP A 275 18.97 -3.76 1.13
C ASP A 275 18.67 -2.70 0.05
N ALA A 276 17.43 -2.56 -0.41
CA ALA A 276 17.11 -1.68 -1.55
C ALA A 276 17.48 -0.21 -1.31
N PRO A 277 17.16 0.44 -0.17
CA PRO A 277 17.55 1.83 0.08
C PRO A 277 19.06 2.01 0.13
N ARG A 278 19.79 1.03 0.64
CA ARG A 278 21.26 1.04 0.68
C ARG A 278 21.86 0.90 -0.72
N ARG A 279 21.27 0.05 -1.56
CA ARG A 279 21.82 -0.32 -2.87
C ARG A 279 21.50 0.70 -3.97
N LEU A 280 20.29 1.26 -3.96
CA LEU A 280 19.81 2.11 -5.05
C LEU A 280 19.02 3.34 -4.58
N GLU A 281 19.11 3.70 -3.29
CA GLU A 281 18.47 4.90 -2.72
C GLU A 281 16.96 4.97 -2.96
N MET A 282 16.32 3.79 -3.04
CA MET A 282 14.89 3.62 -3.23
C MET A 282 14.42 2.45 -2.40
N VAL A 283 13.21 2.56 -1.87
CA VAL A 283 12.53 1.44 -1.21
C VAL A 283 11.43 0.91 -2.12
N HIS A 284 11.19 -0.40 -2.08
CA HIS A 284 10.12 -1.05 -2.86
C HIS A 284 8.75 -0.44 -2.61
N GLY A 285 8.52 0.04 -1.38
CA GLY A 285 7.30 0.74 -0.98
C GLY A 285 6.31 -0.16 -0.27
N ASP A 286 5.03 0.16 -0.40
CA ASP A 286 3.94 -0.56 0.28
C ASP A 286 3.85 -2.00 -0.26
N ALA A 287 4.28 -2.98 0.54
CA ALA A 287 4.37 -4.37 0.13
C ALA A 287 2.99 -5.04 0.11
N HIS A 288 2.76 -5.91 -0.88
CA HIS A 288 1.57 -6.75 -0.97
C HIS A 288 1.96 -8.16 -1.45
N PRO A 289 1.32 -9.25 -0.98
CA PRO A 289 1.69 -10.61 -1.40
C PRO A 289 1.65 -10.88 -2.90
N GLY A 290 0.82 -10.13 -3.64
CA GLY A 290 0.77 -10.20 -5.10
C GLY A 290 2.04 -9.74 -5.82
N ASN A 291 2.94 -9.03 -5.13
CA ASN A 291 4.15 -8.47 -5.71
C ASN A 291 5.30 -9.50 -5.74
N PHE A 292 5.16 -10.62 -5.02
CA PHE A 292 6.26 -11.54 -4.71
C PHE A 292 5.92 -13.00 -5.02
N MET A 293 6.92 -13.76 -5.41
CA MET A 293 6.83 -15.22 -5.62
C MET A 293 8.14 -15.93 -5.28
N LEU A 294 8.05 -17.20 -4.90
CA LEU A 294 9.21 -18.07 -4.69
C LEU A 294 9.57 -18.79 -5.99
N LEU A 295 10.78 -18.56 -6.49
CA LEU A 295 11.30 -19.19 -7.69
C LEU A 295 11.90 -20.58 -7.39
N PRO A 296 12.04 -21.46 -8.40
CA PRO A 296 12.57 -22.82 -8.22
C PRO A 296 13.98 -22.89 -7.63
N ASP A 297 14.80 -21.85 -7.81
CA ASP A 297 16.16 -21.72 -7.28
C ASP A 297 16.21 -21.07 -5.89
N ASN A 298 15.08 -21.01 -5.19
CA ASN A 298 14.91 -20.38 -3.87
C ASN A 298 15.13 -18.87 -3.83
N LYS A 299 15.09 -18.20 -4.99
CA LYS A 299 15.07 -16.74 -5.07
C LYS A 299 13.66 -16.20 -4.87
N MET A 300 13.58 -14.96 -4.39
CA MET A 300 12.33 -14.20 -4.40
C MET A 300 12.23 -13.41 -5.71
N GLY A 301 11.22 -13.72 -6.52
CA GLY A 301 10.82 -12.92 -7.67
C GLY A 301 10.00 -11.71 -7.24
N VAL A 302 10.31 -10.51 -7.75
CA VAL A 302 9.58 -9.26 -7.46
C VAL A 302 9.05 -8.68 -8.77
N ILE A 303 7.72 -8.51 -8.89
CA ILE A 303 7.05 -8.28 -10.19
C ILE A 303 6.21 -6.99 -10.29
N ASP A 304 6.04 -6.25 -9.20
CA ASP A 304 5.27 -5.00 -9.17
C ASP A 304 6.13 -3.91 -8.50
N PHE A 305 6.24 -2.75 -9.14
CA PHE A 305 7.05 -1.61 -8.67
C PHE A 305 6.25 -0.31 -8.61
N GLY A 306 4.92 -0.41 -8.53
CA GLY A 306 3.99 0.72 -8.58
C GLY A 306 3.90 1.53 -7.27
N ALA A 307 4.61 1.12 -6.22
CA ALA A 307 4.65 1.81 -4.93
C ALA A 307 6.06 2.26 -4.52
N VAL A 308 7.05 2.13 -5.41
CA VAL A 308 8.45 2.50 -5.13
C VAL A 308 8.51 3.96 -4.68
N ALA A 309 9.26 4.18 -3.60
CA ALA A 309 9.44 5.50 -3.02
C ALA A 309 10.93 5.87 -2.98
N PRO A 310 11.27 7.12 -3.30
CA PRO A 310 12.65 7.59 -3.21
C PRO A 310 13.11 7.61 -1.75
N MET A 311 14.34 7.18 -1.52
CA MET A 311 15.00 7.24 -0.22
C MET A 311 16.48 7.65 -0.39
N PRO A 312 16.76 8.88 -0.84
CA PRO A 312 18.12 9.39 -0.99
C PRO A 312 18.88 9.31 0.33
N GLY A 313 20.11 8.78 0.31
CA GLY A 313 20.91 8.52 1.51
C GLY A 313 20.51 7.25 2.29
N GLY A 314 19.56 6.46 1.77
CA GLY A 314 19.12 5.20 2.36
C GLY A 314 18.38 5.37 3.69
N TRP A 315 18.36 4.31 4.49
CA TRP A 315 17.72 4.32 5.81
C TRP A 315 18.35 5.38 6.73
N PRO A 316 17.53 6.21 7.41
CA PRO A 316 18.05 7.14 8.42
C PRO A 316 18.77 6.39 9.54
N VAL A 317 20.03 6.74 9.79
CA VAL A 317 20.88 6.12 10.83
C VAL A 317 20.23 6.22 12.22
N GLU A 318 19.47 7.29 12.47
CA GLU A 318 18.76 7.48 13.73
C GLU A 318 17.76 6.36 14.01
N LEU A 319 17.16 5.74 12.99
CA LEU A 319 16.23 4.62 13.19
C LEU A 319 16.95 3.40 13.78
N GLY A 320 18.10 3.01 13.22
CA GLY A 320 18.89 1.91 13.76
C GLY A 320 19.40 2.20 15.17
N GLN A 321 19.84 3.45 15.43
CA GLN A 321 20.28 3.86 16.77
C GLN A 321 19.15 3.79 17.79
N ILE A 322 17.95 4.28 17.45
CA ILE A 322 16.76 4.20 18.31
C ILE A 322 16.44 2.74 18.63
N LEU A 323 16.43 1.86 17.63
CA LEU A 323 16.16 0.44 17.83
C LEU A 323 17.20 -0.21 18.75
N ARG A 324 18.50 0.03 18.51
CA ARG A 324 19.56 -0.50 19.37
C ARG A 324 19.41 -0.01 20.81
N TYR A 325 19.31 1.29 21.02
CA TYR A 325 19.21 1.85 22.38
C TYR A 325 17.94 1.41 23.11
N ALA A 326 16.85 1.16 22.38
CA ALA A 326 15.64 0.60 22.96
C ALA A 326 15.78 -0.90 23.33
N VAL A 327 16.45 -1.70 22.50
CA VAL A 327 16.80 -3.10 22.81
C VAL A 327 17.69 -3.17 24.06
N ASP A 328 18.71 -2.31 24.14
CA ASP A 328 19.69 -2.27 25.22
C ASP A 328 19.18 -1.50 26.46
N LYS A 329 17.97 -0.91 26.40
CA LYS A 329 17.39 -0.07 27.44
C LYS A 329 18.30 1.09 27.90
N THR A 330 19.05 1.66 26.96
CA THR A 330 19.97 2.78 27.20
C THR A 330 19.24 4.10 27.02
N TYR A 331 18.33 4.43 27.96
CA TYR A 331 17.38 5.54 27.84
C TYR A 331 18.04 6.93 27.79
N ASP A 332 19.23 7.07 28.38
CA ASP A 332 20.06 8.28 28.33
C ASP A 332 20.52 8.63 26.92
N LYS A 333 20.71 7.62 26.05
CA LYS A 333 21.00 7.80 24.62
C LYS A 333 19.73 7.77 23.77
N LEU A 334 18.75 6.94 24.14
CA LEU A 334 17.50 6.79 23.39
C LEU A 334 16.71 8.09 23.31
N LEU A 335 16.41 8.73 24.45
CA LEU A 335 15.53 9.90 24.49
C LEU A 335 16.09 11.09 23.67
N PRO A 336 17.37 11.50 23.81
CA PRO A 336 17.92 12.56 22.97
C PRO A 336 17.95 12.21 21.48
N THR A 337 18.17 10.92 21.14
CA THR A 337 18.17 10.47 19.75
C THR A 337 16.76 10.56 19.15
N MET A 338 15.74 10.14 19.89
CA MET A 338 14.34 10.26 19.47
C MET A 338 13.89 11.71 19.32
N GLU A 339 14.33 12.61 20.22
CA GLU A 339 14.05 14.05 20.14
C GLU A 339 14.71 14.66 18.90
N LYS A 340 15.99 14.36 18.66
CA LYS A 340 16.73 14.81 17.47
C LYS A 340 16.11 14.29 16.16
N ALA A 341 15.63 13.05 16.17
CA ALA A 341 15.01 12.42 15.01
C ALA A 341 13.57 12.91 14.74
N GLY A 342 12.94 13.58 15.71
CA GLY A 342 11.57 14.09 15.62
C GLY A 342 10.49 13.06 16.00
N PHE A 343 10.84 11.97 16.69
CA PHE A 343 9.87 11.00 17.23
C PHE A 343 9.15 11.50 18.48
N ILE A 344 9.82 12.35 19.26
CA ILE A 344 9.26 13.02 20.44
C ILE A 344 9.45 14.52 20.31
N GLN A 345 8.51 15.31 20.80
CA GLN A 345 8.63 16.75 20.73
C GLN A 345 9.67 17.29 21.70
N LYS A 346 10.32 18.37 21.29
CA LYS A 346 11.32 19.04 22.12
C LYS A 346 10.71 19.52 23.43
N GLY A 347 11.29 19.11 24.56
CA GLY A 347 10.84 19.50 25.90
C GLY A 347 9.57 18.81 26.40
N GLN A 348 9.04 17.81 25.69
CA GLN A 348 7.93 16.99 26.18
C GLN A 348 8.41 15.97 27.21
N GLN A 349 7.75 15.92 28.36
CA GLN A 349 7.98 14.85 29.35
C GLN A 349 7.24 13.60 28.89
N VAL A 350 7.99 12.57 28.48
CA VAL A 350 7.46 11.26 28.11
C VAL A 350 7.99 10.24 29.11
N SER A 351 7.11 9.38 29.63
CA SER A 351 7.54 8.34 30.55
C SER A 351 8.29 7.22 29.81
N ILE A 352 9.25 6.58 30.49
CA ILE A 352 10.00 5.44 29.93
C ILE A 352 9.04 4.33 29.48
N ARG A 353 7.99 4.08 30.26
CA ARG A 353 6.95 3.09 29.93
C ARG A 353 6.25 3.41 28.61
N GLU A 354 5.91 4.67 28.36
CA GLU A 354 5.28 5.08 27.10
C GLU A 354 6.23 4.90 25.90
N ILE A 355 7.54 5.09 26.09
CA ILE A 355 8.56 4.83 25.06
C ILE A 355 8.68 3.32 24.79
N ASP A 356 8.80 2.51 25.83
CA ASP A 356 8.86 1.04 25.71
C ASP A 356 7.62 0.51 24.98
N ASP A 357 6.43 0.95 25.39
CA ASP A 357 5.17 0.54 24.77
C ASP A 357 5.08 1.01 23.31
N MET A 358 5.60 2.21 22.98
CA MET A 358 5.62 2.73 21.61
C MET A 358 6.53 1.94 20.68
N LEU A 359 7.71 1.54 21.15
CA LEU A 359 8.72 0.86 20.33
C LEU A 359 8.59 -0.67 20.38
N LYS A 360 7.70 -1.19 21.21
CA LYS A 360 7.52 -2.63 21.49
C LYS A 360 7.44 -3.50 20.24
N GLN A 361 6.66 -3.09 19.25
CA GLN A 361 6.47 -3.85 18.00
C GLN A 361 7.75 -3.99 17.16
N TYR A 362 8.69 -3.05 17.31
CA TYR A 362 9.97 -3.07 16.60
C TYR A 362 11.08 -3.72 17.44
N VAL A 363 11.00 -3.60 18.78
CA VAL A 363 12.01 -4.10 19.71
C VAL A 363 11.84 -5.59 20.01
N GLU A 364 10.61 -6.08 20.21
CA GLU A 364 10.39 -7.50 20.54
C GLU A 364 11.00 -8.47 19.51
N PRO A 365 10.91 -8.23 18.18
CA PRO A 365 11.55 -9.10 17.19
C PRO A 365 13.07 -9.15 17.25
N LEU A 366 13.72 -8.14 17.86
CA LEU A 366 15.17 -7.99 17.94
C LEU A 366 15.75 -8.57 19.25
N GLN A 367 14.90 -8.99 20.18
CA GLN A 367 15.29 -9.52 21.49
C GLN A 367 15.57 -11.02 21.48
N VAL A 368 15.23 -11.71 20.40
CA VAL A 368 15.44 -13.16 20.25
C VAL A 368 16.23 -13.45 18.97
N PRO A 369 16.99 -14.55 18.91
CA PRO A 369 17.76 -14.90 17.70
C PRO A 369 16.87 -15.14 16.48
N VAL A 370 15.73 -15.78 16.66
CA VAL A 370 14.74 -16.01 15.60
C VAL A 370 13.38 -15.66 16.16
N PHE A 371 12.74 -14.66 15.56
CA PHE A 371 11.42 -14.21 15.97
C PHE A 371 10.32 -14.88 15.13
N HIS A 372 9.26 -15.34 15.79
CA HIS A 372 8.11 -15.91 15.12
C HIS A 372 7.04 -14.83 14.91
N TYR A 373 6.98 -14.30 13.68
CA TYR A 373 5.93 -13.40 13.23
C TYR A 373 4.62 -14.17 13.02
N ARG A 374 3.67 -13.97 13.92
CA ARG A 374 2.35 -14.63 13.90
C ARG A 374 1.22 -13.64 14.11
N ARG A 375 0.05 -13.91 13.52
CA ARG A 375 -1.14 -13.04 13.64
C ARG A 375 -1.49 -12.69 15.10
N SER A 376 -1.40 -13.66 16.01
CA SER A 376 -1.72 -13.44 17.42
C SER A 376 -0.80 -12.43 18.11
N TRP A 377 0.46 -12.30 17.65
CA TRP A 377 1.37 -11.28 18.15
C TRP A 377 0.99 -9.89 17.62
N LEU A 378 0.73 -9.75 16.32
CA LEU A 378 0.33 -8.48 15.71
C LEU A 378 -0.99 -7.96 16.30
N GLN A 379 -1.95 -8.83 16.57
CA GLN A 379 -3.20 -8.49 17.25
C GLN A 379 -2.97 -7.94 18.66
N ARG A 380 -2.00 -8.50 19.42
CA ARG A 380 -1.63 -7.95 20.73
C ARG A 380 -0.99 -6.58 20.62
N MET A 381 -0.10 -6.38 19.64
CA MET A 381 0.53 -5.07 19.41
C MET A 381 -0.53 -4.01 19.05
N THR A 382 -1.46 -4.36 18.17
CA THR A 382 -2.56 -3.46 17.76
C THR A 382 -3.50 -3.13 18.92
N ALA A 383 -3.79 -4.10 19.80
CA ALA A 383 -4.62 -3.86 20.98
C ALA A 383 -3.95 -2.85 21.94
N LEU A 384 -2.64 -2.95 22.14
CA LEU A 384 -1.88 -2.00 22.95
C LEU A 384 -1.91 -0.58 22.36
N GLU A 385 -1.80 -0.45 21.03
CA GLU A 385 -1.91 0.84 20.34
C GLU A 385 -3.32 1.45 20.46
N LEU A 386 -4.37 0.65 20.31
CA LEU A 386 -5.75 1.11 20.44
C LEU A 386 -6.10 1.54 21.88
N ASP A 387 -5.67 0.77 22.89
CA ASP A 387 -5.84 1.13 24.30
C ASP A 387 -5.11 2.43 24.63
N ARG A 388 -3.91 2.63 24.06
CA ARG A 388 -3.17 3.89 24.15
C ARG A 388 -3.95 5.04 23.51
N ALA A 389 -4.43 4.88 22.27
CA ALA A 389 -5.18 5.92 21.57
C ALA A 389 -6.46 6.32 22.32
N ALA A 390 -7.15 5.36 22.94
CA ALA A 390 -8.32 5.60 23.78
C ALA A 390 -7.98 6.33 25.09
N GLY A 391 -6.85 6.00 25.74
CA GLY A 391 -6.34 6.75 26.90
C GLY A 391 -5.79 8.13 26.54
N GLN A 392 -5.35 8.31 25.29
CA GLN A 392 -4.73 9.51 24.74
C GLN A 392 -5.67 10.34 23.86
N ILE A 393 -6.98 10.40 24.12
CA ILE A 393 -7.87 11.40 23.49
C ILE A 393 -7.36 12.85 23.74
N LYS A 394 -6.43 13.06 24.69
CA LYS A 394 -5.65 14.31 24.86
C LYS A 394 -4.27 14.36 24.17
N ALA A 395 -3.65 13.24 23.80
CA ALA A 395 -2.37 13.20 23.05
C ALA A 395 -2.56 12.87 21.55
N ALA A 396 -3.81 12.79 21.08
CA ALA A 396 -4.18 12.66 19.66
C ALA A 396 -3.87 13.90 18.81
N ARG A 397 -2.98 14.78 19.28
CA ARG A 397 -2.38 15.84 18.48
C ARG A 397 -0.87 15.72 18.64
N GLN A 398 -0.19 15.64 17.51
CA GLN A 398 1.25 15.84 17.34
C GLN A 398 2.18 14.62 17.40
N MET A 399 1.85 13.58 16.64
CA MET A 399 2.91 12.88 15.91
C MET A 399 3.18 13.70 14.63
N ASP A 400 4.06 14.69 14.74
CA ASP A 400 4.60 15.41 13.58
C ASP A 400 5.73 14.55 12.99
N ILE A 401 5.41 13.28 12.65
CA ILE A 401 6.38 12.33 12.09
C ILE A 401 6.94 13.02 10.84
N PRO A 402 8.23 13.36 10.82
CA PRO A 402 8.83 14.00 9.67
C PRO A 402 8.47 13.21 8.41
N PRO A 403 8.06 13.84 7.29
CA PRO A 403 7.67 13.12 6.08
C PRO A 403 8.71 12.07 5.63
N LYS A 404 10.00 12.34 5.89
CA LYS A 404 11.12 11.41 5.66
C LYS A 404 11.05 10.08 6.44
N LEU A 405 10.29 10.01 7.53
CA LEU A 405 10.11 8.83 8.39
C LEU A 405 8.77 8.11 8.13
N ALA A 406 7.79 8.80 7.56
CA ALA A 406 6.47 8.23 7.30
C ALA A 406 6.52 7.08 6.29
N ILE A 407 7.30 7.23 5.22
CA ILE A 407 7.52 6.19 4.20
C ILE A 407 8.16 4.95 4.84
N PRO A 408 9.33 5.05 5.50
CA PRO A 408 9.92 3.96 6.28
C PRO A 408 8.96 3.14 7.13
N MET A 409 8.21 3.83 7.99
CA MET A 409 7.32 3.18 8.95
C MET A 409 6.19 2.42 8.25
N ARG A 410 5.65 2.97 7.15
CA ARG A 410 4.59 2.35 6.37
C ARG A 410 5.06 1.08 5.65
N VAL A 411 6.25 1.13 5.06
CA VAL A 411 6.88 -0.03 4.43
C VAL A 411 7.11 -1.15 5.45
N ILE A 412 7.76 -0.84 6.58
CA ILE A 412 8.03 -1.82 7.65
C ILE A 412 6.72 -2.44 8.15
N ALA A 413 5.69 -1.64 8.40
CA ALA A 413 4.39 -2.15 8.84
C ALA A 413 3.78 -3.16 7.85
N SER A 414 3.89 -2.90 6.54
CA SER A 414 3.39 -3.82 5.50
C SER A 414 4.13 -5.16 5.51
N ILE A 415 5.46 -5.14 5.70
CA ILE A 415 6.31 -6.33 5.74
C ILE A 415 6.05 -7.16 6.99
N VAL A 416 5.92 -6.51 8.14
CA VAL A 416 5.58 -7.17 9.41
C VAL A 416 4.22 -7.86 9.28
N ALA A 417 3.22 -7.20 8.71
CA ALA A 417 1.91 -7.79 8.52
C ALA A 417 1.94 -9.01 7.59
N ILE A 418 2.65 -8.92 6.46
CA ILE A 418 2.83 -10.06 5.54
C ILE A 418 3.55 -11.22 6.24
N SER A 419 4.60 -10.94 7.01
CA SER A 419 5.34 -11.95 7.77
C SER A 419 4.46 -12.63 8.82
N CYS A 420 3.57 -11.88 9.48
CA CYS A 420 2.57 -12.43 10.38
C CYS A 420 1.49 -13.28 9.68
N GLN A 421 1.16 -12.98 8.41
CA GLN A 421 0.26 -13.83 7.62
C GLN A 421 0.93 -15.12 7.17
N LEU A 422 2.24 -15.06 6.90
CA LEU A 422 3.07 -16.22 6.58
C LEU A 422 3.26 -17.14 7.78
N ASP A 423 3.10 -16.66 9.02
CA ASP A 423 3.41 -17.43 10.24
C ASP A 423 4.89 -17.84 10.24
N ALA A 424 5.76 -16.86 10.01
CA ALA A 424 7.16 -17.08 9.66
C ALA A 424 8.12 -16.86 10.83
N HIS A 425 9.18 -17.65 10.85
CA HIS A 425 10.34 -17.51 11.73
C HIS A 425 11.44 -16.75 10.98
N VAL A 426 11.87 -15.61 11.52
CA VAL A 426 12.85 -14.73 10.87
C VAL A 426 13.90 -14.29 11.88
N ASP A 427 15.18 -14.46 11.50
CA ASP A 427 16.31 -13.88 12.23
C ASP A 427 16.40 -12.37 11.94
N THR A 428 15.48 -11.63 12.57
CA THR A 428 15.35 -10.18 12.35
C THR A 428 16.57 -9.44 12.90
N ARG A 429 17.19 -9.96 13.96
CA ARG A 429 18.37 -9.33 14.57
C ARG A 429 19.56 -9.35 13.62
N ARG A 430 19.86 -10.50 13.01
CA ARG A 430 20.92 -10.60 11.99
C ARG A 430 20.66 -9.64 10.82
N ILE A 431 19.42 -9.57 10.33
CA ILE A 431 19.07 -8.66 9.23
C ILE A 431 19.30 -7.20 9.65
N ALA A 432 18.86 -6.82 10.85
CA ALA A 432 19.08 -5.47 11.36
C ALA A 432 20.57 -5.14 11.49
N ASP A 433 21.39 -6.08 11.98
CA ASP A 433 22.85 -5.90 12.09
C ASP A 433 23.53 -5.73 10.71
N GLU A 434 23.07 -6.45 9.69
CA GLU A 434 23.65 -6.40 8.34
C GLU A 434 23.21 -5.18 7.51
N TYR A 435 21.93 -4.81 7.58
CA TYR A 435 21.32 -3.88 6.62
C TYR A 435 20.86 -2.55 7.24
N VAL A 436 20.57 -2.49 8.54
CA VAL A 436 20.00 -1.28 9.16
C VAL A 436 21.12 -0.38 9.71
N PRO A 437 21.36 0.80 9.10
CA PRO A 437 22.44 1.69 9.54
C PRO A 437 22.24 2.16 10.98
N GLY A 438 23.30 2.06 11.79
CA GLY A 438 23.29 2.48 13.20
C GLY A 438 22.71 1.48 14.19
N PHE A 439 22.18 0.34 13.72
CA PHE A 439 21.71 -0.74 14.60
C PHE A 439 22.87 -1.57 15.17
N ALA A 440 23.80 -2.02 14.34
CA ALA A 440 24.98 -2.73 14.81
C ALA A 440 25.79 -1.88 15.80
N ASP A 441 26.35 -2.51 16.83
CA ASP A 441 27.17 -1.81 17.82
C ASP A 441 28.53 -1.43 17.20
N PRO A 442 28.88 -0.13 17.07
CA PRO A 442 30.14 0.30 16.48
C PRO A 442 31.38 -0.20 17.24
N ASP A 443 31.22 -0.59 18.52
CA ASP A 443 32.32 -1.02 19.39
C ASP A 443 32.46 -2.57 19.46
N ALA A 444 31.64 -3.33 18.72
CA ALA A 444 31.60 -4.80 18.79
C ALA A 444 32.54 -5.53 17.80
N VAL A 445 33.55 -4.84 17.24
CA VAL A 445 34.53 -5.41 16.29
C VAL A 445 35.79 -5.88 16.98
#